data_AF-H9H0N5-F1
#
_entry.id   AF-H9H0N5-F1
#
_cell.length_a   1.000
_cell.length_b   1.000
_cell.length_c   1.000
_cell.angle_alpha   90.00
_cell.angle_beta   90.00
_cell.angle_gamma   90.00
#
_symmetry.space_group_name_H-M   'P 1'
#
loop_
_entity.id
_entity.type
_entity.pdbx_description
1 polymer ?
#
loop_
_entity_poly.entity_id
_entity_poly.type
_entity_poly.pdbx_seq_one_letter_code
_entity_poly.pdbx_strand_id
1 'polypeptide(L)'
;MGEAAPPLHSPASWRAAGLGAAALWDRGSRFLSSTGFYGGGREPGVCGLPSCCFVSPLSLTAEPLQSWFRSMTLSEACRNAADTVLLPQRLQEFTACLQKLPPPRPPPDTATGSEEDDISEQALTEEDVAAAVDAWSRGAAALPKPWRPLKPVLPVEGMRNVLITSALPYVNNVPHLGNIIGCVLSADAFARYCRLRNWNTLYVCGTDEYGTATETKAVEEGLTPRQICDKYHAVHADIYRWFDISFDCFGRTTTPQQTAISQDIFQRLQARGFVLQDTVQQLHCAGCQRFLADRFVEGICPFCAYQEARGDQCDKCGKLINAVELKLEERLQPWLENCWATGNWTANARYITRSWIRDGLRPRCITRDLQWGTPVPLDGFRDKVFYVWFDAPIGYLSITANYTEHWERWWKNPQQVGGR
;
A
#
# COMPACT_ATOMS: atom_id res chain seq x y z
N MET A 1 -66.31 -10.69 -24.07
CA MET A 1 -66.19 -12.16 -23.94
C MET A 1 -64.75 -12.42 -23.56
N GLY A 2 -64.36 -12.75 -22.34
CA GLY A 2 -65.08 -13.46 -21.29
C GLY A 2 -64.21 -14.65 -20.92
N GLU A 3 -63.61 -14.58 -19.73
CA GLU A 3 -63.13 -15.69 -18.87
C GLU A 3 -61.93 -16.54 -19.36
N ALA A 4 -60.97 -16.97 -18.54
CA ALA A 4 -60.89 -17.05 -17.08
C ALA A 4 -59.43 -16.99 -16.55
N ALA A 5 -59.25 -16.35 -15.39
CA ALA A 5 -58.21 -16.66 -14.39
C ALA A 5 -58.70 -17.85 -13.52
N PRO A 6 -57.87 -18.67 -12.83
CA PRO A 6 -57.03 -18.29 -11.66
C PRO A 6 -55.77 -19.22 -11.48
N PRO A 7 -55.04 -19.29 -10.33
CA PRO A 7 -55.15 -18.53 -9.09
C PRO A 7 -53.90 -17.77 -8.64
N LEU A 8 -54.20 -16.71 -7.89
CA LEU A 8 -53.33 -16.03 -6.94
C LEU A 8 -52.77 -17.01 -5.89
N HIS A 9 -51.44 -17.07 -5.79
CA HIS A 9 -50.78 -17.37 -4.52
C HIS A 9 -50.10 -16.12 -3.98
N SER A 10 -50.35 -15.91 -2.70
CA SER A 10 -50.10 -14.75 -1.87
C SER A 10 -48.63 -14.32 -1.79
N PRO A 11 -48.37 -13.04 -1.45
CA PRO A 11 -47.03 -12.49 -1.38
C PRO A 11 -46.26 -13.15 -0.24
N ALA A 12 -45.06 -13.64 -0.54
CA ALA A 12 -44.11 -13.96 0.52
C ALA A 12 -43.79 -12.64 1.26
N SER A 13 -44.41 -12.52 2.42
CA SER A 13 -44.21 -11.50 3.42
C SER A 13 -42.72 -11.34 3.71
N TRP A 14 -42.15 -10.21 3.31
CA TRP A 14 -40.99 -9.69 4.00
C TRP A 14 -41.45 -9.33 5.41
N ARG A 15 -41.17 -10.21 6.37
CA ARG A 15 -41.19 -9.80 7.77
C ARG A 15 -40.11 -8.75 7.92
N ALA A 16 -40.55 -7.51 8.01
CA ALA A 16 -39.84 -6.47 8.71
C ALA A 16 -39.42 -7.01 10.09
N ALA A 17 -38.12 -7.16 10.30
CA ALA A 17 -37.54 -6.93 11.62
C ALA A 17 -37.10 -5.46 11.65
N GLY A 18 -38.09 -4.57 11.57
CA GLY A 18 -37.93 -3.21 12.06
C GLY A 18 -38.04 -3.28 13.58
N LEU A 19 -36.92 -3.16 14.27
CA LEU A 19 -36.88 -2.52 15.58
C LEU A 19 -35.91 -1.36 15.46
N GLY A 20 -36.42 -0.25 14.96
CA GLY A 20 -35.87 1.05 15.30
C GLY A 20 -36.31 1.39 16.73
N ALA A 21 -35.35 1.61 17.61
CA ALA A 21 -35.49 2.51 18.74
C ALA A 21 -34.10 2.85 19.28
N ALA A 22 -33.63 4.04 18.92
CA ALA A 22 -32.71 4.79 19.77
C ALA A 22 -33.44 5.15 21.07
N ALA A 23 -32.88 4.76 22.22
CA ALA A 23 -32.98 5.39 23.54
C ALA A 23 -32.41 4.38 24.56
N LEU A 24 -31.22 4.63 25.12
CA LEU A 24 -31.00 5.45 26.32
C LEU A 24 -31.54 4.81 27.60
N TRP A 25 -30.59 4.61 28.53
CA TRP A 25 -30.76 4.59 29.99
C TRP A 25 -31.46 3.35 30.56
N ASP A 26 -31.20 2.87 31.78
CA ASP A 26 -30.40 3.25 32.95
C ASP A 26 -30.63 2.03 33.89
N ARG A 27 -29.65 1.38 34.52
CA ARG A 27 -29.25 1.52 35.94
C ARG A 27 -28.66 0.15 36.28
N GLY A 28 -27.51 0.00 36.91
CA GLY A 28 -26.97 0.83 37.97
C GLY A 28 -27.54 0.36 39.31
N SER A 29 -26.81 -0.48 40.04
CA SER A 29 -26.71 -0.50 41.51
C SER A 29 -25.96 -1.75 41.99
N ARG A 30 -25.18 -1.77 43.07
CA ARG A 30 -24.44 -0.80 43.90
C ARG A 30 -24.09 -1.63 45.17
N PHE A 31 -22.89 -1.43 45.70
CA PHE A 31 -22.54 -1.41 47.13
C PHE A 31 -22.87 -2.59 48.08
N LEU A 32 -21.84 -3.08 48.78
CA LEU A 32 -21.55 -2.86 50.22
C LEU A 32 -20.26 -3.64 50.56
N SER A 33 -19.25 -3.02 51.18
CA SER A 33 -19.24 -2.80 52.62
C SER A 33 -18.82 -1.37 53.04
N SER A 34 -19.61 -0.86 53.99
CA SER A 34 -19.45 0.32 54.85
C SER A 34 -18.26 0.21 55.79
N THR A 35 -17.56 1.30 56.12
CA THR A 35 -17.82 2.26 57.23
C THR A 35 -16.74 3.37 57.13
N GLY A 36 -16.89 4.66 57.42
CA GLY A 36 -17.91 5.56 57.93
C GLY A 36 -17.28 6.96 58.11
N PHE A 37 -18.11 7.97 58.40
CA PHE A 37 -17.81 9.35 58.87
C PHE A 37 -17.80 10.57 57.91
N TYR A 38 -18.96 11.25 57.96
CA TYR A 38 -19.33 12.67 57.98
C TYR A 38 -18.32 13.85 57.86
N GLY A 39 -18.85 14.90 57.19
CA GLY A 39 -18.57 16.35 57.41
C GLY A 39 -17.60 16.95 56.40
N GLY A 40 -17.85 18.03 55.64
CA GLY A 40 -18.75 19.17 55.78
C GLY A 40 -17.90 20.44 55.51
N GLY A 41 -18.35 21.39 54.67
CA GLY A 41 -17.70 22.71 54.58
C GLY A 41 -17.65 23.37 53.20
N ARG A 42 -18.04 24.64 53.16
CA ARG A 42 -18.17 25.58 52.02
C ARG A 42 -16.81 26.18 51.60
N GLU A 43 -16.65 26.55 50.33
CA GLU A 43 -16.47 27.94 49.83
C GLU A 43 -15.98 27.99 48.35
N PRO A 44 -16.26 29.07 47.60
CA PRO A 44 -15.84 29.24 46.21
C PRO A 44 -14.55 30.08 46.10
N GLY A 45 -13.57 29.60 45.34
CA GLY A 45 -12.29 30.30 45.15
C GLY A 45 -11.81 30.21 43.70
N VAL A 46 -11.75 31.37 43.05
CA VAL A 46 -11.06 31.62 41.78
C VAL A 46 -9.54 31.57 42.01
N CYS A 47 -8.82 30.94 41.09
CA CYS A 47 -7.44 31.20 40.65
C CYS A 47 -6.62 29.91 40.47
N GLY A 48 -5.96 29.80 39.31
CA GLY A 48 -4.81 28.91 39.12
C GLY A 48 -4.94 28.03 37.89
N LEU A 49 -4.47 28.54 36.74
CA LEU A 49 -3.85 27.68 35.73
C LEU A 49 -2.75 26.85 36.40
N PRO A 50 -2.59 25.57 36.03
CA PRO A 50 -1.26 24.98 35.98
C PRO A 50 -0.96 24.53 34.54
N SER A 51 -0.03 25.28 33.93
CA SER A 51 1.17 24.74 33.31
C SER A 51 1.02 23.52 32.40
N CYS A 52 1.26 23.76 31.11
CA CYS A 52 1.74 22.78 30.14
C CYS A 52 2.86 21.92 30.74
N CYS A 53 2.57 20.65 31.01
CA CYS A 53 3.60 19.65 31.24
C CYS A 53 4.24 19.25 29.90
N PHE A 54 5.41 19.81 29.63
CA PHE A 54 6.34 19.28 28.65
C PHE A 54 6.72 17.84 29.04
N VAL A 55 6.46 16.88 28.16
CA VAL A 55 6.99 15.52 28.31
C VAL A 55 8.46 15.55 27.88
N SER A 56 9.35 15.47 28.87
CA SER A 56 10.79 15.26 28.71
C SER A 56 11.06 13.95 27.96
N PRO A 57 12.17 13.82 27.20
CA PRO A 57 12.43 12.61 26.43
C PRO A 57 12.71 11.46 27.39
N LEU A 58 11.78 10.52 27.47
CA LEU A 58 11.94 9.27 28.19
C LEU A 58 13.19 8.55 27.66
N SER A 59 14.20 8.49 28.52
CA SER A 59 15.17 7.40 28.52
C SER A 59 14.39 6.10 28.59
N LEU A 60 14.33 5.36 27.47
CA LEU A 60 13.84 3.99 27.44
C LEU A 60 14.81 3.14 28.26
N THR A 61 14.58 3.07 29.57
CA THR A 61 15.07 1.96 30.39
C THR A 61 14.35 0.68 29.95
N ALA A 62 14.96 -0.48 30.12
CA ALA A 62 14.40 -1.76 29.66
C ALA A 62 13.07 -2.15 30.32
N GLU A 63 12.68 -1.48 31.41
CA GLU A 63 11.53 -1.84 32.24
C GLU A 63 10.15 -1.62 31.60
N PRO A 64 9.83 -0.49 30.93
CA PRO A 64 8.50 -0.28 30.35
C PRO A 64 8.24 -1.23 29.18
N LEU A 65 9.28 -1.54 28.38
CA LEU A 65 9.19 -2.48 27.27
C LEU A 65 8.98 -3.92 27.79
N GLN A 66 9.74 -4.33 28.81
CA GLN A 66 9.55 -5.62 29.47
C GLN A 66 8.19 -5.72 30.16
N SER A 67 7.72 -4.65 30.80
CA SER A 67 6.39 -4.57 31.41
C SER A 67 5.29 -4.68 30.35
N TRP A 68 5.46 -4.03 29.19
CA TRP A 68 4.52 -4.11 28.09
C TRP A 68 4.46 -5.54 27.51
N PHE A 69 5.61 -6.19 27.26
CA PHE A 69 5.67 -7.59 26.81
C PHE A 69 5.08 -8.57 27.83
N ARG A 70 5.31 -8.36 29.13
CA ARG A 70 4.66 -9.14 30.20
C ARG A 70 3.15 -8.89 30.24
N SER A 71 2.69 -7.66 30.03
CA SER A 71 1.25 -7.35 30.00
C SER A 71 0.55 -7.98 28.79
N MET A 72 1.22 -8.04 27.63
CA MET A 72 0.72 -8.68 26.41
C MET A 72 0.57 -10.19 26.58
N THR A 73 1.57 -10.86 27.17
CA THR A 73 1.49 -12.30 27.47
C THR A 73 0.46 -12.64 28.55
N LEU A 74 0.10 -11.66 29.39
CA LEU A 74 -0.92 -11.79 30.42
C LEU A 74 -2.34 -11.39 29.96
N SER A 75 -2.48 -10.86 28.73
CA SER A 75 -3.79 -10.52 28.16
C SER A 75 -4.50 -11.78 27.65
N GLU A 76 -5.75 -11.96 28.08
CA GLU A 76 -6.58 -13.11 27.69
C GLU A 76 -6.80 -13.17 26.18
N ALA A 77 -6.93 -12.02 25.52
CA ALA A 77 -7.05 -11.95 24.06
C ALA A 77 -5.78 -12.43 23.33
N CYS A 78 -4.59 -12.10 23.85
CA CYS A 78 -3.31 -12.52 23.28
C CYS A 78 -3.03 -14.00 23.56
N ARG A 79 -3.40 -14.51 24.74
CA ARG A 79 -3.34 -15.94 25.05
C ARG A 79 -4.27 -16.74 24.15
N ASN A 80 -5.53 -16.31 24.00
CA ASN A 80 -6.48 -16.98 23.12
C ASN A 80 -6.00 -16.95 21.66
N ALA A 81 -5.42 -15.86 21.18
CA ALA A 81 -4.83 -15.79 19.84
C ALA A 81 -3.61 -16.72 19.68
N ALA A 82 -2.72 -16.78 20.67
CA ALA A 82 -1.56 -17.67 20.67
C ALA A 82 -1.99 -19.14 20.72
N ASP A 83 -2.94 -19.51 21.60
CA ASP A 83 -3.47 -20.87 21.72
C ASP A 83 -4.18 -21.32 20.44
N THR A 84 -4.85 -20.39 19.73
CA THR A 84 -5.48 -20.69 18.44
C THR A 84 -4.46 -20.99 17.33
N VAL A 85 -3.27 -20.40 17.39
CA VAL A 85 -2.17 -20.62 16.43
C VAL A 85 -1.32 -21.84 16.82
N LEU A 86 -1.17 -22.13 18.12
CA LEU A 86 -0.38 -23.23 18.67
C LEU A 86 -1.12 -24.58 18.69
N LEU A 87 -2.37 -24.64 18.22
CA LEU A 87 -3.08 -25.90 18.01
C LEU A 87 -2.28 -26.80 17.04
N PRO A 88 -2.08 -28.10 17.34
CA PRO A 88 -1.19 -28.99 16.57
C PRO A 88 -1.47 -29.04 15.07
N GLN A 89 -2.75 -28.95 14.67
CA GLN A 89 -3.17 -28.90 13.25
C GLN A 89 -2.79 -27.58 12.56
N ARG A 90 -2.85 -26.45 13.26
CA ARG A 90 -2.45 -25.12 12.75
C ARG A 90 -0.93 -24.94 12.72
N LEU A 91 -0.23 -25.58 13.65
CA LEU A 91 1.23 -25.62 13.66
C LEU A 91 1.77 -26.34 12.41
N GLN A 92 1.09 -27.39 11.93
CA GLN A 92 1.42 -28.04 10.65
C GLN A 92 1.14 -27.15 9.44
N GLU A 93 0.03 -26.39 9.43
CA GLU A 93 -0.25 -25.39 8.38
C GLU A 93 0.79 -24.25 8.38
N PHE A 94 1.20 -23.79 9.55
CA PHE A 94 2.22 -22.76 9.72
C PHE A 94 3.62 -23.28 9.33
N THR A 95 3.95 -24.52 9.70
CA THR A 95 5.18 -25.19 9.27
C THR A 95 5.21 -25.38 7.76
N ALA A 96 4.09 -25.76 7.13
CA ALA A 96 3.96 -25.85 5.69
C ALA A 96 4.03 -24.47 4.99
N CYS A 97 3.67 -23.39 5.68
CA CYS A 97 3.82 -22.01 5.19
C CYS A 97 5.29 -21.56 5.28
N LEU A 98 5.98 -21.86 6.38
CA LEU A 98 7.41 -21.59 6.56
C LEU A 98 8.28 -22.40 5.58
N GLN A 99 7.91 -23.65 5.30
CA GLN A 99 8.57 -24.50 4.29
C GLN A 99 8.36 -24.03 2.84
N LYS A 100 7.36 -23.17 2.59
CA LYS A 100 7.12 -22.53 1.28
C LYS A 100 7.85 -21.19 1.13
N LEU A 101 8.49 -20.68 2.18
CA LEU A 101 9.39 -19.54 2.07
C LEU A 101 10.69 -20.01 1.38
N PRO A 102 11.22 -19.24 0.42
CA PRO A 102 12.48 -19.61 -0.20
C PRO A 102 13.61 -19.59 0.85
N PRO A 103 14.54 -20.55 0.82
CA PRO A 103 15.69 -20.52 1.72
C PRO A 103 16.52 -19.25 1.48
N PRO A 104 17.17 -18.70 2.52
CA PRO A 104 18.07 -17.56 2.37
C PRO A 104 19.17 -17.90 1.36
N ARG A 105 19.44 -16.98 0.41
CA ARG A 105 20.44 -17.20 -0.64
C ARG A 105 21.85 -17.25 -0.04
N PRO A 106 22.73 -18.18 -0.48
CA PRO A 106 24.14 -18.13 -0.16
C PRO A 106 24.85 -17.01 -0.94
N PRO A 107 26.05 -16.55 -0.49
CA PRO A 107 26.90 -15.66 -1.27
C PRO A 107 27.43 -16.35 -2.55
N PRO A 108 27.82 -15.61 -3.61
CA PRO A 108 28.10 -16.20 -4.91
C PRO A 108 29.48 -16.87 -4.99
N ASP A 109 29.43 -18.10 -5.52
CA ASP A 109 30.41 -18.90 -6.27
C ASP A 109 31.75 -19.32 -5.63
N THR A 110 31.89 -20.63 -5.34
CA THR A 110 32.69 -21.54 -6.21
C THR A 110 32.32 -23.02 -5.99
N ALA A 111 31.81 -23.63 -7.06
CA ALA A 111 31.98 -25.01 -7.57
C ALA A 111 32.04 -26.26 -6.64
N THR A 112 31.05 -27.14 -6.90
CA THR A 112 31.11 -28.62 -7.00
C THR A 112 31.54 -29.45 -5.79
N GLY A 113 30.60 -30.25 -5.28
CA GLY A 113 30.88 -31.44 -4.47
C GLY A 113 29.78 -31.73 -3.46
N SER A 114 29.23 -32.93 -3.50
CA SER A 114 28.27 -33.48 -2.53
C SER A 114 28.88 -33.58 -1.14
N GLU A 115 28.28 -32.97 -0.11
CA GLU A 115 28.51 -33.30 1.30
C GLU A 115 27.35 -32.77 2.15
N GLU A 116 26.96 -33.57 3.16
CA GLU A 116 25.92 -33.26 4.13
C GLU A 116 26.33 -32.02 4.95
N ASP A 117 25.52 -30.96 4.96
CA ASP A 117 25.82 -29.72 5.69
C ASP A 117 25.79 -29.94 7.21
N ASP A 118 26.95 -30.24 7.77
CA ASP A 118 27.29 -30.10 9.19
C ASP A 118 27.39 -28.59 9.49
N ILE A 119 26.40 -28.03 10.21
CA ILE A 119 26.45 -26.64 10.68
C ILE A 119 27.47 -26.59 11.81
N SER A 120 28.75 -26.50 11.47
CA SER A 120 29.79 -26.13 12.44
C SER A 120 29.56 -24.68 12.87
N GLU A 121 29.30 -24.46 14.16
CA GLU A 121 29.40 -23.13 14.75
C GLU A 121 30.83 -22.64 14.55
N GLN A 122 31.03 -21.72 13.61
CA GLN A 122 32.34 -21.11 13.41
C GLN A 122 32.74 -20.40 14.70
N ALA A 123 33.83 -20.85 15.32
CA ALA A 123 34.39 -20.22 16.50
C ALA A 123 34.82 -18.78 16.17
N LEU A 124 34.37 -17.82 16.98
CA LEU A 124 34.78 -16.42 16.87
C LEU A 124 36.29 -16.30 17.01
N THR A 125 36.92 -15.49 16.15
CA THR A 125 38.36 -15.26 16.26
C THR A 125 38.65 -14.38 17.50
N GLU A 126 39.86 -14.49 18.05
CA GLU A 126 40.29 -13.60 19.15
C GLU A 126 40.23 -12.13 18.73
N GLU A 127 40.44 -11.84 17.44
CA GLU A 127 40.34 -10.50 16.86
C GLU A 127 38.90 -9.98 16.88
N ASP A 128 37.91 -10.80 16.50
CA ASP A 128 36.48 -10.43 16.56
C ASP A 128 36.04 -10.11 17.99
N VAL A 129 36.47 -10.95 18.95
CA VAL A 129 36.16 -10.75 20.37
C VAL A 129 36.81 -9.46 20.88
N ALA A 130 38.08 -9.22 20.55
CA ALA A 130 38.78 -8.00 20.94
C ALA A 130 38.11 -6.75 20.36
N ALA A 131 37.73 -6.77 19.07
CA ALA A 131 37.05 -5.66 18.40
C ALA A 131 35.66 -5.38 19.01
N ALA A 132 34.90 -6.41 19.36
CA ALA A 132 33.60 -6.26 20.00
C ALA A 132 33.73 -5.67 21.41
N VAL A 133 34.71 -6.14 22.21
CA VAL A 133 34.99 -5.62 23.56
C VAL A 133 35.43 -4.16 23.49
N ASP A 134 36.35 -3.82 22.59
CA ASP A 134 36.79 -2.44 22.36
C ASP A 134 35.59 -1.55 21.97
N ALA A 135 34.77 -1.98 21.02
CA ALA A 135 33.57 -1.24 20.62
C ALA A 135 32.55 -1.04 21.74
N TRP A 136 32.32 -2.07 22.56
CA TRP A 136 31.42 -1.99 23.71
C TRP A 136 31.98 -1.06 24.80
N SER A 137 33.29 -1.10 25.05
CA SER A 137 33.96 -0.30 26.08
C SER A 137 33.88 1.21 25.82
N ARG A 138 33.79 1.63 24.55
CA ARG A 138 33.59 3.04 24.17
C ARG A 138 32.25 3.62 24.63
N GLY A 139 31.26 2.75 24.92
CA GLY A 139 29.98 3.14 25.51
C GLY A 139 29.19 4.17 24.70
N ALA A 140 28.32 4.92 25.39
CA ALA A 140 27.43 5.89 24.76
C ALA A 140 28.15 7.09 24.12
N ALA A 141 29.40 7.37 24.50
CA ALA A 141 30.17 8.50 23.96
C ALA A 141 30.56 8.30 22.48
N ALA A 142 30.61 7.05 22.00
CA ALA A 142 30.86 6.73 20.59
C ALA A 142 29.60 6.78 19.71
N LEU A 143 28.41 7.00 20.27
CA LEU A 143 27.20 7.09 19.49
C LEU A 143 27.20 8.36 18.63
N PRO A 144 26.97 8.25 17.30
CA PRO A 144 26.86 9.43 16.45
C PRO A 144 25.66 10.27 16.87
N LYS A 145 25.79 11.60 16.74
CA LYS A 145 24.67 12.51 16.99
C LYS A 145 23.47 12.10 16.11
N PRO A 146 22.27 11.90 16.68
CA PRO A 146 21.11 11.50 15.91
C PRO A 146 20.78 12.51 14.80
N TRP A 147 20.61 12.02 13.57
CA TRP A 147 20.13 12.83 12.47
C TRP A 147 18.67 13.21 12.68
N ARG A 148 18.37 14.51 12.62
CA ARG A 148 17.01 15.05 12.75
C ARG A 148 16.73 15.98 11.56
N PRO A 149 16.18 15.47 10.45
CA PRO A 149 15.91 16.31 9.30
C PRO A 149 14.81 17.33 9.61
N LEU A 150 14.92 18.52 9.03
CA LEU A 150 13.82 19.48 8.98
C LEU A 150 12.71 18.92 8.08
N LYS A 151 11.46 19.31 8.35
CA LYS A 151 10.33 19.05 7.46
C LYS A 151 10.10 20.28 6.55
N PRO A 152 9.92 20.11 5.23
CA PRO A 152 9.94 18.85 4.50
C PRO A 152 11.35 18.24 4.40
N VAL A 153 11.45 16.90 4.45
CA VAL A 153 12.75 16.21 4.33
C VAL A 153 13.25 16.35 2.90
N LEU A 154 14.46 16.91 2.72
CA LEU A 154 15.10 17.11 1.41
C LEU A 154 16.45 16.40 1.36
N PRO A 155 16.94 15.98 0.17
CA PRO A 155 18.24 15.33 0.05
C PRO A 155 19.36 16.24 0.52
N VAL A 156 20.31 15.69 1.27
CA VAL A 156 21.49 16.38 1.79
C VAL A 156 22.73 15.83 1.09
N GLU A 157 23.56 16.73 0.58
CA GLU A 157 24.80 16.37 -0.09
C GLU A 157 25.78 15.69 0.87
N GLY A 158 26.50 14.67 0.38
CA GLY A 158 27.39 13.85 1.20
C GLY A 158 26.70 12.86 2.14
N MET A 159 25.38 12.94 2.31
CA MET A 159 24.60 11.94 3.05
C MET A 159 23.99 10.90 2.12
N ARG A 160 23.73 9.71 2.66
CA ARG A 160 22.90 8.71 1.97
C ARG A 160 21.44 9.15 2.03
N ASN A 161 20.87 9.49 0.87
CA ASN A 161 19.47 9.87 0.74
C ASN A 161 18.64 8.68 0.21
N VAL A 162 17.67 8.23 0.99
CA VAL A 162 16.86 7.04 0.71
C VAL A 162 15.40 7.45 0.50
N LEU A 163 14.96 7.33 -0.75
CA LEU A 163 13.56 7.47 -1.13
C LEU A 163 12.88 6.11 -1.06
N ILE A 164 11.80 6.02 -0.30
CA ILE A 164 11.01 4.80 -0.12
C ILE A 164 9.60 5.09 -0.55
N THR A 165 9.04 4.24 -1.41
CA THR A 165 7.61 4.25 -1.72
C THR A 165 6.99 2.92 -1.34
N SER A 166 5.72 2.98 -0.95
CA SER A 166 4.87 1.79 -0.88
C SER A 166 3.82 1.88 -1.97
N ALA A 167 3.44 0.73 -2.54
CA ALA A 167 2.44 0.66 -3.59
C ALA A 167 1.16 1.39 -3.15
N LEU A 168 0.63 2.26 -4.01
CA LEU A 168 -0.57 3.04 -3.70
C LEU A 168 -1.78 2.10 -3.59
N PRO A 169 -2.39 1.91 -2.40
CA PRO A 169 -3.63 1.16 -2.29
C PRO A 169 -4.76 1.81 -3.09
N TYR A 170 -5.53 0.99 -3.81
CA TYR A 170 -6.80 1.41 -4.41
C TYR A 170 -7.77 1.84 -3.32
N VAL A 171 -8.24 3.09 -3.40
CA VAL A 171 -9.03 3.72 -2.35
C VAL A 171 -10.38 3.06 -2.11
N ASN A 172 -10.95 2.42 -3.12
CA ASN A 172 -12.33 1.93 -3.07
C ASN A 172 -12.50 0.60 -2.32
N ASN A 173 -11.42 0.03 -1.76
CA ASN A 173 -11.43 -1.23 -1.01
C ASN A 173 -10.71 -1.07 0.33
N VAL A 174 -11.34 -1.53 1.41
CA VAL A 174 -10.68 -1.58 2.73
C VAL A 174 -9.49 -2.55 2.66
N PRO A 175 -8.28 -2.16 3.07
CA PRO A 175 -7.10 -3.01 2.96
C PRO A 175 -7.18 -4.17 3.97
N HIS A 176 -6.86 -5.37 3.52
CA HIS A 176 -6.71 -6.55 4.38
C HIS A 176 -5.24 -6.78 4.76
N LEU A 177 -4.97 -7.69 5.70
CA LEU A 177 -3.62 -7.95 6.23
C LEU A 177 -2.59 -8.28 5.14
N GLY A 178 -2.98 -9.04 4.11
CA GLY A 178 -2.15 -9.31 2.93
C GLY A 178 -1.67 -8.05 2.20
N ASN A 179 -2.51 -7.01 2.05
CA ASN A 179 -2.08 -5.75 1.46
C ASN A 179 -1.11 -5.00 2.37
N ILE A 180 -1.35 -5.06 3.68
CA ILE A 180 -0.55 -4.36 4.69
C ILE A 180 0.87 -4.93 4.72
N ILE A 181 1.01 -6.25 4.89
CA ILE A 181 2.33 -6.90 4.94
C ILE A 181 3.06 -6.81 3.60
N GLY A 182 2.35 -6.97 2.48
CA GLY A 182 2.94 -6.95 1.15
C GLY A 182 3.47 -5.58 0.71
N CYS A 183 3.04 -4.49 1.36
CA CYS A 183 3.36 -3.13 0.94
C CYS A 183 3.77 -2.25 2.12
N VAL A 184 2.81 -1.69 2.87
CA VAL A 184 3.06 -0.57 3.77
C VAL A 184 3.85 -0.94 5.02
N LEU A 185 3.65 -2.14 5.57
CA LEU A 185 4.36 -2.59 6.77
C LEU A 185 5.80 -3.00 6.47
N SER A 186 6.03 -3.68 5.35
CA SER A 186 7.39 -4.02 4.89
C SER A 186 8.21 -2.76 4.61
N ALA A 187 7.63 -1.78 3.92
CA ALA A 187 8.30 -0.52 3.65
C ALA A 187 8.52 0.33 4.91
N ASP A 188 7.60 0.28 5.89
CA ASP A 188 7.76 0.96 7.18
C ASP A 188 8.94 0.41 7.99
N ALA A 189 9.06 -0.93 8.08
CA ALA A 189 10.18 -1.57 8.77
C ALA A 189 11.52 -1.12 8.18
N PHE A 190 11.62 -1.06 6.85
CA PHE A 190 12.81 -0.57 6.17
C PHE A 190 13.03 0.94 6.39
N ALA A 191 11.99 1.77 6.34
CA ALA A 191 12.08 3.20 6.59
C ALA A 191 12.59 3.50 8.00
N ARG A 192 12.09 2.80 9.01
CA ARG A 192 12.56 2.92 10.41
C ARG A 192 14.02 2.48 10.54
N TYR A 193 14.41 1.38 9.91
CA TYR A 193 15.80 0.95 9.85
C TYR A 193 16.70 2.04 9.24
N CYS A 194 16.32 2.61 8.09
CA CYS A 194 17.09 3.67 7.44
C CYS A 194 17.27 4.90 8.34
N ARG A 195 16.20 5.30 9.06
CA ARG A 195 16.28 6.40 10.03
C ARG A 195 17.22 6.08 11.20
N LEU A 196 17.18 4.85 11.73
CA LEU A 196 18.13 4.39 12.76
C LEU A 196 19.58 4.37 12.28
N ARG A 197 19.81 4.15 10.98
CA ARG A 197 21.13 4.25 10.34
C ARG A 197 21.59 5.71 10.11
N ASN A 198 20.84 6.71 10.60
CA ASN A 198 21.05 8.14 10.33
C ASN A 198 21.06 8.47 8.82
N TRP A 199 20.36 7.68 7.99
CA TRP A 199 20.21 8.00 6.57
C TRP A 199 19.06 8.99 6.40
N ASN A 200 19.24 9.94 5.48
CA ASN A 200 18.21 10.91 5.18
C ASN A 200 17.10 10.22 4.39
N THR A 201 15.96 9.98 5.04
CA THR A 201 14.94 9.05 4.55
C THR A 201 13.64 9.79 4.29
N LEU A 202 13.05 9.61 3.11
CA LEU A 202 11.71 10.07 2.78
C LEU A 202 10.83 8.87 2.42
N TYR A 203 9.81 8.58 3.24
CA TYR A 203 8.85 7.51 3.00
C TYR A 203 7.49 8.05 2.55
N VAL A 204 7.11 7.75 1.31
CA VAL A 204 5.92 8.30 0.64
C VAL A 204 4.94 7.19 0.26
N CYS A 205 3.65 7.42 0.51
CA CYS A 205 2.55 6.61 -0.03
C CYS A 205 1.31 7.48 -0.18
N GLY A 206 0.18 6.88 -0.58
CA GLY A 206 -1.09 7.56 -0.74
C GLY A 206 -2.12 6.63 -1.37
N THR A 207 -3.32 7.13 -1.59
CA THR A 207 -4.39 6.37 -2.23
C THR A 207 -4.42 6.57 -3.74
N ASP A 208 -4.60 5.47 -4.47
CA ASP A 208 -4.95 5.48 -5.89
C ASP A 208 -6.48 5.55 -6.05
N GLU A 209 -6.95 6.59 -6.74
CA GLU A 209 -8.35 7.03 -6.65
C GLU A 209 -9.07 7.06 -8.00
N TYR A 210 -8.34 6.99 -9.11
CA TYR A 210 -8.93 7.08 -10.44
C TYR A 210 -9.36 5.72 -11.00
N GLY A 211 -10.16 5.76 -12.07
CA GLY A 211 -10.53 4.59 -12.84
C GLY A 211 -11.95 4.10 -12.60
N THR A 212 -12.35 3.15 -13.44
CA THR A 212 -13.76 2.71 -13.55
C THR A 212 -14.26 2.03 -12.26
N ALA A 213 -13.38 1.42 -11.46
CA ALA A 213 -13.76 0.77 -10.22
C ALA A 213 -14.31 1.78 -9.19
N THR A 214 -13.71 2.97 -9.11
CA THR A 214 -14.20 4.07 -8.29
C THR A 214 -15.57 4.55 -8.76
N GLU A 215 -15.76 4.77 -10.07
CA GLU A 215 -17.07 5.19 -10.62
C GLU A 215 -18.17 4.16 -10.31
N THR A 216 -17.86 2.87 -10.46
CA THR A 216 -18.83 1.78 -10.19
C THR A 216 -19.22 1.78 -8.71
N LYS A 217 -18.23 1.84 -7.82
CA LYS A 217 -18.47 1.86 -6.37
C LYS A 217 -19.19 3.12 -5.91
N ALA A 218 -18.90 4.26 -6.53
CA ALA A 218 -19.61 5.52 -6.27
C ALA A 218 -21.10 5.38 -6.59
N VAL A 219 -21.45 4.80 -7.75
CA VAL A 219 -22.85 4.54 -8.13
C VAL A 219 -23.52 3.56 -7.16
N GLU A 220 -22.85 2.46 -6.79
CA GLU A 220 -23.36 1.48 -5.81
C GLU A 220 -23.69 2.11 -4.45
N GLU A 221 -22.86 3.05 -3.98
CA GLU A 221 -23.05 3.73 -2.70
C GLU A 221 -23.90 5.01 -2.81
N GLY A 222 -24.38 5.37 -4.01
CA GLY A 222 -25.14 6.61 -4.24
C GLY A 222 -24.34 7.88 -3.99
N LEU A 223 -23.03 7.84 -4.21
CA LEU A 223 -22.07 8.93 -4.00
C LEU A 223 -21.45 9.38 -5.32
N THR A 224 -20.84 10.56 -5.33
CA THR A 224 -19.92 10.95 -6.42
C THR A 224 -18.56 10.26 -6.25
N PRO A 225 -17.79 10.07 -7.34
CA PRO A 225 -16.42 9.53 -7.25
C PRO A 225 -15.54 10.26 -6.24
N ARG A 226 -15.63 11.59 -6.18
CA ARG A 226 -14.88 12.38 -5.20
C ARG A 226 -15.26 12.04 -3.76
N GLN A 227 -16.56 11.97 -3.46
CA GLN A 227 -17.05 11.68 -2.11
C GLN A 227 -16.64 10.29 -1.62
N ILE A 228 -16.69 9.28 -2.50
CA ILE A 228 -16.24 7.94 -2.11
C ILE A 228 -14.73 7.90 -1.87
N CYS A 229 -13.92 8.55 -2.72
CA CYS A 229 -12.49 8.65 -2.50
C CYS A 229 -12.17 9.38 -1.18
N ASP A 230 -12.88 10.47 -0.87
CA ASP A 230 -12.71 11.21 0.39
C ASP A 230 -13.01 10.35 1.61
N LYS A 231 -14.12 9.60 1.56
CA LYS A 231 -14.54 8.66 2.61
C LYS A 231 -13.46 7.60 2.86
N TYR A 232 -13.05 6.87 1.83
CA TYR A 232 -12.14 5.75 2.03
C TYR A 232 -10.68 6.17 2.19
N HIS A 233 -10.25 7.31 1.65
CA HIS A 233 -8.91 7.85 1.95
C HIS A 233 -8.72 8.05 3.47
N ALA A 234 -9.74 8.58 4.15
CA ALA A 234 -9.74 8.70 5.61
C ALA A 234 -9.65 7.33 6.30
N VAL A 235 -10.41 6.34 5.83
CA VAL A 235 -10.36 4.96 6.34
C VAL A 235 -8.95 4.36 6.20
N HIS A 236 -8.31 4.49 5.05
CA HIS A 236 -6.93 4.04 4.84
C HIS A 236 -5.97 4.75 5.80
N ALA A 237 -6.05 6.08 5.90
CA ALA A 237 -5.20 6.87 6.77
C ALA A 237 -5.34 6.46 8.24
N ASP A 238 -6.56 6.19 8.71
CA ASP A 238 -6.82 5.76 10.09
C ASP A 238 -6.29 4.35 10.36
N ILE A 239 -6.47 3.41 9.43
CA ILE A 239 -5.90 2.06 9.54
C ILE A 239 -4.38 2.14 9.63
N TYR A 240 -3.73 2.87 8.72
CA TYR A 240 -2.26 2.95 8.72
C TYR A 240 -1.72 3.71 9.92
N ARG A 241 -2.44 4.70 10.44
CA ARG A 241 -2.10 5.35 11.72
C ARG A 241 -2.20 4.37 12.89
N TRP A 242 -3.23 3.53 12.92
CA TRP A 242 -3.40 2.52 13.97
C TRP A 242 -2.30 1.44 13.94
N PHE A 243 -1.84 1.04 12.75
CA PHE A 243 -0.67 0.17 12.57
C PHE A 243 0.68 0.85 12.85
N ASP A 244 0.68 2.13 13.23
CA ASP A 244 1.87 2.96 13.42
C ASP A 244 2.77 3.00 12.17
N ILE A 245 2.17 3.11 10.98
CA ILE A 245 2.93 3.29 9.74
C ILE A 245 3.44 4.74 9.66
N SER A 246 4.76 4.88 9.62
CA SER A 246 5.48 6.14 9.79
C SER A 246 5.76 6.85 8.46
N PHE A 247 4.72 7.10 7.67
CA PHE A 247 4.85 7.91 6.44
C PHE A 247 5.35 9.32 6.75
N ASP A 248 6.26 9.82 5.91
CA ASP A 248 6.60 11.26 5.91
C ASP A 248 5.51 12.07 5.18
N CYS A 249 4.88 11.46 4.19
CA CYS A 249 3.68 11.96 3.52
C CYS A 249 2.77 10.81 3.07
N PHE A 250 1.48 10.89 3.42
CA PHE A 250 0.41 10.04 2.90
C PHE A 250 -0.56 10.89 2.08
N GLY A 251 -0.46 10.81 0.75
CA GLY A 251 -1.19 11.69 -0.17
C GLY A 251 -2.27 11.00 -1.00
N ARG A 252 -2.61 11.59 -2.15
CA ARG A 252 -3.73 11.21 -3.03
C ARG A 252 -3.38 11.45 -4.49
N THR A 253 -3.90 10.64 -5.40
CA THR A 253 -3.73 10.87 -6.86
C THR A 253 -4.71 11.92 -7.42
N THR A 254 -5.79 12.27 -6.73
CA THR A 254 -6.79 13.26 -7.21
C THR A 254 -6.41 14.71 -6.90
N THR A 255 -5.26 15.17 -7.39
CA THR A 255 -4.75 16.52 -7.12
C THR A 255 -4.36 17.29 -8.39
N PRO A 256 -4.33 18.64 -8.36
CA PRO A 256 -3.84 19.44 -9.50
C PRO A 256 -2.40 19.09 -9.92
N GLN A 257 -1.54 18.76 -8.95
CA GLN A 257 -0.16 18.34 -9.22
C GLN A 257 -0.11 17.02 -10.02
N GLN A 258 -1.02 16.08 -9.76
CA GLN A 258 -1.14 14.87 -10.57
C GLN A 258 -1.42 15.25 -12.02
N THR A 259 -2.42 16.11 -12.26
CA THR A 259 -2.75 16.54 -13.62
C THR A 259 -1.57 17.21 -14.30
N ALA A 260 -0.92 18.17 -13.64
CA ALA A 260 0.20 18.91 -14.22
C ALA A 260 1.39 17.99 -14.57
N ILE A 261 1.81 17.11 -13.65
CA ILE A 261 2.98 16.25 -13.86
C ILE A 261 2.69 15.15 -14.87
N SER A 262 1.50 14.54 -14.83
CA SER A 262 1.10 13.51 -15.81
C SER A 262 1.02 14.09 -17.22
N GLN A 263 0.49 15.31 -17.37
CA GLN A 263 0.45 16.01 -18.66
C GLN A 263 1.85 16.40 -19.16
N ASP A 264 2.75 16.87 -18.29
CA ASP A 264 4.16 17.16 -18.66
C ASP A 264 4.88 15.89 -19.16
N ILE A 265 4.75 14.77 -18.44
CA ILE A 265 5.35 13.48 -18.87
C ILE A 265 4.76 13.03 -20.21
N PHE A 266 3.44 13.10 -20.37
CA PHE A 266 2.77 12.75 -21.61
C PHE A 266 3.25 13.60 -22.80
N GLN A 267 3.31 14.93 -22.65
CA GLN A 267 3.78 15.84 -23.69
C GLN A 267 5.24 15.56 -24.07
N ARG A 268 6.10 15.24 -23.09
CA ARG A 268 7.50 14.86 -23.34
C ARG A 268 7.62 13.55 -24.11
N LEU A 269 6.76 12.57 -23.83
CA LEU A 269 6.70 11.30 -24.57
C LEU A 269 6.20 11.53 -26.00
N GLN A 270 5.16 12.35 -26.16
CA GLN A 270 4.59 12.69 -27.47
C GLN A 270 5.60 13.42 -28.35
N ALA A 271 6.27 14.45 -27.83
CA ALA A 271 7.28 15.22 -28.55
C ALA A 271 8.50 14.38 -28.99
N ARG A 272 8.70 13.20 -28.39
CA ARG A 272 9.77 12.25 -28.73
C ARG A 272 9.30 11.07 -29.59
N GLY A 273 8.04 11.09 -30.04
CA GLY A 273 7.48 10.03 -30.88
C GLY A 273 7.19 8.71 -30.16
N PHE A 274 7.04 8.71 -28.84
CA PHE A 274 6.69 7.52 -28.05
C PHE A 274 5.18 7.34 -27.83
N VAL A 275 4.37 8.25 -28.35
CA VAL A 275 2.90 8.18 -28.28
C VAL A 275 2.37 7.88 -29.68
N LEU A 276 1.66 6.77 -29.81
CA LEU A 276 0.93 6.39 -31.01
C LEU A 276 -0.54 6.77 -30.83
N GLN A 277 -1.16 7.24 -31.91
CA GLN A 277 -2.60 7.44 -31.98
C GLN A 277 -3.17 6.44 -32.97
N ASP A 278 -4.17 5.67 -32.53
CA ASP A 278 -4.86 4.68 -33.34
C ASP A 278 -6.35 4.66 -32.97
N THR A 279 -7.17 4.10 -33.85
CA THR A 279 -8.60 3.92 -33.64
C THR A 279 -8.90 2.47 -33.28
N VAL A 280 -9.66 2.27 -32.20
CA VAL A 280 -10.02 0.94 -31.72
C VAL A 280 -11.54 0.78 -31.81
N GLN A 281 -12.01 -0.32 -32.40
CA GLN A 281 -13.42 -0.68 -32.35
C GLN A 281 -13.74 -1.20 -30.95
N GLN A 282 -14.67 -0.53 -30.27
CA GLN A 282 -15.12 -0.89 -28.93
C GLN A 282 -16.63 -1.06 -28.92
N LEU A 283 -17.13 -1.93 -28.04
CA LEU A 283 -18.56 -2.11 -27.85
C LEU A 283 -19.14 -0.89 -27.14
N HIS A 284 -20.18 -0.31 -27.72
CA HIS A 284 -20.89 0.83 -27.17
C HIS A 284 -22.33 0.44 -26.83
N CYS A 285 -22.76 0.69 -25.59
CA CYS A 285 -24.13 0.45 -25.19
C CYS A 285 -24.99 1.68 -25.51
N ALA A 286 -25.88 1.57 -26.50
CA ALA A 286 -26.78 2.66 -26.88
C ALA A 286 -27.77 3.06 -25.77
N GLY A 287 -28.20 2.13 -24.91
CA GLY A 287 -29.08 2.44 -23.78
C GLY A 287 -28.37 3.21 -22.65
N CYS A 288 -27.13 2.85 -22.35
CA CYS A 288 -26.34 3.46 -21.29
C CYS A 288 -25.53 4.69 -21.75
N GLN A 289 -25.48 4.96 -23.07
CA GLN A 289 -24.71 6.04 -23.69
C GLN A 289 -23.22 6.05 -23.23
N ARG A 290 -22.60 4.86 -23.19
CA ARG A 290 -21.20 4.69 -22.82
C ARG A 290 -20.55 3.51 -23.53
N PHE A 291 -19.23 3.58 -23.70
CA PHE A 291 -18.42 2.43 -24.08
C PHE A 291 -18.38 1.40 -22.94
N LEU A 292 -18.46 0.12 -23.29
CA LEU A 292 -18.41 -0.98 -22.34
C LEU A 292 -16.96 -1.41 -22.17
N ALA A 293 -16.44 -1.26 -20.95
CA ALA A 293 -15.19 -1.92 -20.56
C ALA A 293 -15.39 -3.45 -20.61
N ASP A 294 -14.31 -4.20 -20.83
CA ASP A 294 -14.31 -5.66 -20.98
C ASP A 294 -15.08 -6.41 -19.88
N ARG A 295 -15.06 -5.88 -18.65
CA ARG A 295 -15.77 -6.41 -17.48
C ARG A 295 -17.29 -6.23 -17.50
N PHE A 296 -17.80 -5.35 -18.35
CA PHE A 296 -19.24 -5.14 -18.57
C PHE A 296 -19.73 -5.85 -19.83
N VAL A 297 -18.85 -6.64 -20.47
CA VAL A 297 -19.14 -7.40 -21.67
C VAL A 297 -19.03 -8.88 -21.32
N GLU A 298 -20.18 -9.54 -21.29
CA GLU A 298 -20.28 -11.00 -21.20
C GLU A 298 -20.68 -11.54 -22.56
N GLY A 299 -20.15 -12.69 -22.94
CA GLY A 299 -20.51 -13.33 -24.19
C GLY A 299 -19.89 -14.70 -24.40
N ILE A 300 -20.09 -15.24 -25.60
CA ILE A 300 -19.62 -16.57 -25.94
C ILE A 300 -18.14 -16.50 -26.37
N CYS A 301 -17.25 -17.23 -25.68
CA CYS A 301 -15.83 -17.30 -26.02
C CYS A 301 -15.64 -17.83 -27.46
N PRO A 302 -14.91 -17.11 -28.32
CA PRO A 302 -14.70 -17.53 -29.71
C PRO A 302 -13.76 -18.73 -29.85
N PHE A 303 -13.02 -19.08 -28.80
CA PHE A 303 -12.04 -20.19 -28.82
C PHE A 303 -12.57 -21.51 -28.26
N CYS A 304 -13.50 -21.46 -27.28
CA CYS A 304 -13.98 -22.67 -26.60
C CYS A 304 -15.51 -22.68 -26.37
N ALA A 305 -16.23 -21.75 -26.99
CA ALA A 305 -17.69 -21.62 -26.91
C ALA A 305 -18.26 -21.51 -25.48
N TYR A 306 -17.47 -21.02 -24.52
CA TYR A 306 -17.95 -20.78 -23.16
C TYR A 306 -18.91 -19.59 -23.14
N GLN A 307 -20.12 -19.75 -22.62
CA GLN A 307 -21.21 -18.77 -22.79
C GLN A 307 -21.08 -17.49 -21.96
N GLU A 308 -20.22 -17.49 -20.94
CA GLU A 308 -20.07 -16.40 -19.97
C GLU A 308 -18.62 -15.87 -19.95
N ALA A 309 -17.98 -15.85 -21.12
CA ALA A 309 -16.64 -15.30 -21.22
C ALA A 309 -16.65 -13.78 -21.10
N ARG A 310 -15.62 -13.24 -20.44
CA ARG A 310 -15.39 -11.80 -20.29
C ARG A 310 -14.55 -11.26 -21.45
N GLY A 311 -14.64 -9.96 -21.70
CA GLY A 311 -13.98 -9.32 -22.86
C GLY A 311 -12.44 -9.38 -22.85
N ASP A 312 -11.83 -9.52 -21.68
CA ASP A 312 -10.38 -9.49 -21.47
C ASP A 312 -9.76 -10.89 -21.36
N GLN A 313 -10.52 -11.83 -20.80
CA GLN A 313 -10.06 -13.20 -20.57
C GLN A 313 -11.25 -14.17 -20.54
N CYS A 314 -11.12 -15.32 -21.21
CA CYS A 314 -12.06 -16.43 -21.03
C CYS A 314 -11.71 -17.22 -19.77
N ASP A 315 -12.60 -17.24 -18.78
CA ASP A 315 -12.38 -17.98 -17.52
C ASP A 315 -12.33 -19.51 -17.71
N LYS A 316 -12.85 -20.04 -18.82
CA LYS A 316 -12.78 -21.48 -19.15
C LYS A 316 -11.46 -21.90 -19.80
N CYS A 317 -10.90 -21.09 -20.71
CA CYS A 317 -9.71 -21.48 -21.48
C CYS A 317 -8.47 -20.61 -21.25
N GLY A 318 -8.57 -19.57 -20.42
CA GLY A 318 -7.46 -18.74 -19.95
C GLY A 318 -6.80 -17.83 -21.00
N LYS A 319 -7.30 -17.81 -22.24
CA LYS A 319 -6.63 -17.17 -23.38
C LYS A 319 -6.81 -15.64 -23.37
N LEU A 320 -5.69 -14.92 -23.41
CA LEU A 320 -5.60 -13.47 -23.59
C LEU A 320 -5.41 -13.13 -25.09
N ILE A 321 -5.92 -11.99 -25.56
CA ILE A 321 -5.93 -11.57 -26.97
C ILE A 321 -5.05 -10.31 -27.22
N ASN A 322 -4.77 -9.98 -28.49
CA ASN A 322 -3.39 -9.90 -29.04
C ASN A 322 -2.61 -8.55 -29.09
N ALA A 323 -1.35 -8.70 -29.57
CA ALA A 323 -0.14 -7.84 -29.66
C ALA A 323 0.12 -7.11 -30.98
N VAL A 324 1.06 -6.12 -31.03
CA VAL A 324 2.38 -6.17 -31.76
C VAL A 324 3.40 -5.09 -31.27
N GLU A 325 4.67 -5.50 -31.04
CA GLU A 325 6.03 -4.87 -30.91
C GLU A 325 6.30 -3.34 -30.76
N LEU A 326 7.15 -2.95 -29.79
CA LEU A 326 7.68 -1.59 -29.55
C LEU A 326 9.22 -1.49 -29.44
N LYS A 327 9.80 -0.40 -29.96
CA LYS A 327 11.25 -0.04 -29.94
C LYS A 327 11.80 0.52 -28.60
N LEU A 328 11.09 0.38 -27.49
CA LEU A 328 11.53 0.92 -26.18
C LEU A 328 12.62 0.04 -25.53
N GLU A 329 12.70 -1.22 -25.95
CA GLU A 329 13.53 -2.27 -25.34
C GLU A 329 15.02 -1.93 -25.34
N GLU A 330 15.54 -1.34 -26.43
CA GLU A 330 16.97 -1.04 -26.60
C GLU A 330 17.52 -0.08 -25.52
N ARG A 331 16.68 0.83 -25.00
CA ARG A 331 17.08 1.75 -23.92
C ARG A 331 16.78 1.18 -22.53
N LEU A 332 15.76 0.33 -22.42
CA LEU A 332 15.30 -0.22 -21.15
C LEU A 332 16.22 -1.34 -20.66
N GLN A 333 16.70 -2.19 -21.56
CA GLN A 333 17.52 -3.35 -21.20
C GLN A 333 18.86 -2.96 -20.53
N PRO A 334 19.67 -2.03 -21.07
CA PRO A 334 20.91 -1.62 -20.40
C PRO A 334 20.66 -0.98 -19.04
N TRP A 335 19.56 -0.23 -18.90
CA TRP A 335 19.15 0.35 -17.62
C TRP A 335 18.78 -0.74 -16.61
N LEU A 336 18.00 -1.75 -17.01
CA LEU A 336 17.63 -2.88 -16.16
C LEU A 336 18.85 -3.69 -15.72
N GLU A 337 19.78 -3.96 -16.62
CA GLU A 337 21.02 -4.68 -16.32
C GLU A 337 21.86 -3.94 -15.28
N ASN A 338 22.01 -2.61 -15.44
CA ASN A 338 22.66 -1.77 -14.44
C ASN A 338 21.93 -1.78 -13.09
N CYS A 339 20.59 -1.70 -13.09
CA CYS A 339 19.78 -1.77 -11.87
C CYS A 339 19.88 -3.13 -11.15
N TRP A 340 19.97 -4.24 -11.89
CA TRP A 340 20.13 -5.57 -11.29
C TRP A 340 21.53 -5.83 -10.75
N ALA A 341 22.55 -5.23 -11.36
CA ALA A 341 23.93 -5.31 -10.90
C ALA A 341 24.15 -4.50 -9.61
N THR A 342 23.48 -3.34 -9.50
CA THR A 342 23.71 -2.39 -8.40
C THR A 342 22.65 -2.40 -7.30
N GLY A 343 21.47 -2.96 -7.56
CA GLY A 343 20.30 -2.88 -6.68
C GLY A 343 19.82 -4.22 -6.11
N ASN A 344 19.21 -4.16 -4.93
CA ASN A 344 18.70 -5.31 -4.17
C ASN A 344 17.29 -5.75 -4.60
N TRP A 345 17.08 -5.97 -5.90
CA TRP A 345 15.81 -6.49 -6.42
C TRP A 345 15.56 -7.93 -5.97
N THR A 346 14.34 -8.21 -5.51
CA THR A 346 13.91 -9.57 -5.16
C THR A 346 13.92 -10.50 -6.38
N ALA A 347 14.16 -11.80 -6.14
CA ALA A 347 14.30 -12.79 -7.20
C ALA A 347 13.05 -12.88 -8.09
N ASN A 348 11.86 -12.81 -7.49
CA ASN A 348 10.58 -12.82 -8.21
C ASN A 348 10.41 -11.59 -9.12
N ALA A 349 10.75 -10.38 -8.65
CA ALA A 349 10.67 -9.17 -9.46
C ALA A 349 11.61 -9.22 -10.66
N ARG A 350 12.85 -9.71 -10.46
CA ARG A 350 13.81 -9.94 -11.56
C ARG A 350 13.27 -10.96 -12.57
N TYR A 351 12.73 -12.08 -12.11
CA TYR A 351 12.18 -13.12 -12.97
C TYR A 351 11.00 -12.62 -13.82
N ILE A 352 10.01 -11.97 -13.18
CA ILE A 352 8.85 -11.40 -13.87
C ILE A 352 9.30 -10.40 -14.92
N THR A 353 10.17 -9.45 -14.55
CA THR A 353 10.67 -8.42 -15.47
C THR A 353 11.38 -9.05 -16.68
N ARG A 354 12.25 -10.05 -16.45
CA ARG A 354 12.93 -10.77 -17.54
C ARG A 354 11.94 -11.49 -18.47
N SER A 355 10.89 -12.10 -17.93
CA SER A 355 9.86 -12.75 -18.76
C SER A 355 9.19 -11.73 -19.67
N TRP A 356 8.78 -10.57 -19.14
CA TRP A 356 8.13 -9.52 -19.93
C TRP A 356 9.02 -8.95 -21.04
N ILE A 357 10.31 -8.77 -20.77
CA ILE A 357 11.27 -8.31 -21.80
C ILE A 357 11.50 -9.40 -22.85
N ARG A 358 11.69 -10.66 -22.43
CA ARG A 358 11.87 -11.80 -23.34
C ARG A 358 10.68 -11.98 -24.29
N ASP A 359 9.46 -11.79 -23.77
CA ASP A 359 8.23 -12.02 -24.53
C ASP A 359 7.89 -10.85 -25.50
N GLY A 360 8.67 -9.76 -25.46
CA GLY A 360 8.49 -8.57 -26.28
C GLY A 360 7.42 -7.61 -25.74
N LEU A 361 7.80 -6.36 -25.53
CA LEU A 361 6.91 -5.29 -25.12
C LEU A 361 6.00 -4.87 -26.27
N ARG A 362 4.73 -4.63 -25.93
CA ARG A 362 3.67 -4.26 -26.86
C ARG A 362 3.15 -2.86 -26.51
N PRO A 363 2.67 -2.08 -27.49
CA PRO A 363 1.94 -0.84 -27.25
C PRO A 363 0.82 -1.08 -26.25
N ARG A 364 0.71 -0.16 -25.29
CA ARG A 364 -0.34 -0.17 -24.27
C ARG A 364 -1.18 1.07 -24.45
N CYS A 365 -2.50 0.90 -24.50
CA CYS A 365 -3.43 2.02 -24.55
C CYS A 365 -3.42 2.77 -23.21
N ILE A 366 -3.04 4.04 -23.25
CA ILE A 366 -2.91 4.91 -22.08
C ILE A 366 -4.09 5.87 -21.89
N THR A 367 -5.18 5.72 -22.64
CA THR A 367 -6.39 6.55 -22.53
C THR A 367 -7.63 5.70 -22.28
N ARG A 368 -8.65 6.26 -21.65
CA ARG A 368 -9.94 5.61 -21.40
C ARG A 368 -11.10 6.57 -21.54
N ASP A 369 -12.24 6.04 -21.97
CA ASP A 369 -13.54 6.70 -22.03
C ASP A 369 -14.21 6.71 -20.65
N LEU A 370 -13.67 7.51 -19.74
CA LEU A 370 -14.17 7.69 -18.37
C LEU A 370 -14.25 9.18 -18.04
N GLN A 371 -15.09 9.51 -17.06
CA GLN A 371 -15.22 10.89 -16.57
C GLN A 371 -14.28 11.12 -15.37
N TRP A 372 -14.01 10.08 -14.58
CA TRP A 372 -13.16 10.16 -13.39
C TRP A 372 -11.71 9.72 -13.66
N GLY A 373 -10.87 10.68 -14.05
CA GLY A 373 -9.46 10.48 -14.33
C GLY A 373 -8.71 11.78 -14.65
N THR A 374 -7.39 11.68 -14.84
CA THR A 374 -6.59 12.81 -15.30
C THR A 374 -6.92 13.15 -16.77
N PRO A 375 -7.30 14.38 -17.12
CA PRO A 375 -7.69 14.73 -18.49
C PRO A 375 -6.50 14.69 -19.46
N VAL A 376 -6.75 14.21 -20.68
CA VAL A 376 -5.73 14.15 -21.75
C VAL A 376 -5.65 15.51 -22.47
N PRO A 377 -4.46 16.14 -22.57
CA PRO A 377 -4.32 17.49 -23.12
C PRO A 377 -4.20 17.46 -24.66
N LEU A 378 -5.17 16.85 -25.34
CA LEU A 378 -5.23 16.77 -26.80
C LEU A 378 -6.60 17.16 -27.35
N ASP A 379 -6.60 17.80 -28.52
CA ASP A 379 -7.82 18.07 -29.26
C ASP A 379 -8.52 16.76 -29.66
N GLY A 380 -9.83 16.70 -29.46
CA GLY A 380 -10.64 15.49 -29.68
C GLY A 380 -10.65 14.48 -28.51
N PHE A 381 -9.92 14.74 -27.43
CA PHE A 381 -9.86 13.87 -26.24
C PHE A 381 -10.55 14.47 -25.00
N ARG A 382 -11.46 15.45 -25.19
CA ARG A 382 -12.12 16.17 -24.08
C ARG A 382 -12.91 15.25 -23.13
N ASP A 383 -13.49 14.18 -23.66
CA ASP A 383 -14.26 13.18 -22.90
C ASP A 383 -13.43 11.93 -22.59
N LYS A 384 -12.10 12.04 -22.64
CA LYS A 384 -11.17 10.95 -22.35
C LYS A 384 -10.19 11.36 -21.25
N VAL A 385 -9.83 10.37 -20.45
CA VAL A 385 -8.85 10.51 -19.38
C VAL A 385 -7.67 9.57 -19.60
N PHE A 386 -6.55 9.82 -18.93
CA PHE A 386 -5.48 8.85 -18.86
C PHE A 386 -5.94 7.57 -18.16
N TYR A 387 -5.47 6.45 -18.67
CA TYR A 387 -5.69 5.16 -18.04
C TYR A 387 -4.87 5.10 -16.75
N VAL A 388 -5.50 4.68 -15.64
CA VAL A 388 -4.88 4.65 -14.31
C VAL A 388 -3.53 3.90 -14.26
N TRP A 389 -3.34 2.87 -15.08
CA TRP A 389 -2.06 2.14 -15.13
C TRP A 389 -0.90 2.96 -15.72
N PHE A 390 -1.19 4.04 -16.45
CA PHE A 390 -0.19 4.98 -16.93
C PHE A 390 0.15 6.02 -15.86
N ASP A 391 -0.84 6.61 -15.19
CA ASP A 391 -0.62 7.77 -14.32
C ASP A 391 -0.58 7.45 -12.81
N ALA A 392 -1.02 6.29 -12.34
CA ALA A 392 -0.91 5.90 -10.94
C ALA A 392 0.55 5.88 -10.43
N PRO A 393 1.56 5.36 -11.17
CA PRO A 393 2.97 5.49 -10.76
C PRO A 393 3.46 6.94 -10.70
N ILE A 394 2.86 7.85 -11.49
CA ILE A 394 3.15 9.29 -11.43
C ILE A 394 2.62 9.90 -10.12
N GLY A 395 1.66 9.23 -9.47
CA GLY A 395 1.18 9.52 -8.13
C GLY A 395 2.29 9.70 -7.09
N TYR A 396 3.37 8.93 -7.16
CA TYR A 396 4.49 9.10 -6.21
C TYR A 396 5.15 10.49 -6.34
N LEU A 397 5.30 10.98 -7.57
CA LEU A 397 5.87 12.30 -7.84
C LEU A 397 4.90 13.40 -7.38
N SER A 398 3.61 13.28 -7.73
CA SER A 398 2.61 14.29 -7.39
C SER A 398 2.33 14.37 -5.89
N ILE A 399 2.33 13.25 -5.17
CA ILE A 399 2.25 13.24 -3.71
C ILE A 399 3.45 13.97 -3.11
N THR A 400 4.66 13.73 -3.62
CA THR A 400 5.86 14.44 -3.15
C THR A 400 5.81 15.93 -3.51
N ALA A 401 5.26 16.29 -4.67
CA ALA A 401 5.07 17.68 -5.09
C ALA A 401 4.05 18.43 -4.21
N ASN A 402 3.02 17.75 -3.73
CA ASN A 402 2.09 18.30 -2.75
C ASN A 402 2.72 18.42 -1.34
N TYR A 403 3.76 17.64 -1.05
CA TYR A 403 4.50 17.70 0.22
C TYR A 403 5.57 18.82 0.23
N THR A 404 6.23 19.07 -0.91
CA THR A 404 7.27 20.09 -1.03
C THR A 404 7.41 20.60 -2.47
N GLU A 405 7.63 21.91 -2.62
CA GLU A 405 7.92 22.52 -3.92
C GLU A 405 9.24 22.01 -4.54
N HIS A 406 10.16 21.51 -3.72
CA HIS A 406 11.46 20.99 -4.16
C HIS A 406 11.46 19.48 -4.45
N TRP A 407 10.30 18.91 -4.76
CA TRP A 407 10.13 17.46 -4.98
C TRP A 407 11.06 16.89 -6.06
N GLU A 408 11.44 17.69 -7.05
CA GLU A 408 12.37 17.30 -8.11
C GLU A 408 13.75 16.91 -7.56
N ARG A 409 14.16 17.44 -6.40
CA ARG A 409 15.41 17.03 -5.74
C ARG A 409 15.39 15.55 -5.35
N TRP A 410 14.22 14.98 -5.09
CA TRP A 410 14.06 13.55 -4.81
C TRP A 410 13.93 12.72 -6.10
N TRP A 411 13.15 13.19 -7.06
CA TRP A 411 12.71 12.38 -8.21
C TRP A 411 13.51 12.61 -9.50
N LYS A 412 14.30 13.68 -9.58
CA LYS A 412 15.12 14.05 -10.75
C LYS A 412 16.61 14.20 -10.38
N ASN A 413 17.09 13.45 -9.38
CA ASN A 413 18.46 13.51 -8.87
C ASN A 413 19.04 12.11 -8.56
N PRO A 414 19.24 11.27 -9.60
CA PRO A 414 19.72 9.89 -9.40
C PRO A 414 21.13 9.79 -8.80
N GLN A 415 21.92 10.88 -8.81
CA GLN A 415 23.28 10.90 -8.27
C GLN A 415 23.29 10.98 -6.73
N GLN A 416 22.33 11.69 -6.14
CA GLN A 416 22.25 11.87 -4.68
C GLN A 416 21.18 11.00 -4.02
N VAL A 417 20.20 10.52 -4.80
CA VAL A 417 19.07 9.71 -4.33
C VAL A 417 19.19 8.32 -4.91
N GLY A 418 19.50 7.35 -4.05
CA GLY A 418 19.73 5.98 -4.48
C GLY A 418 19.67 5.00 -3.31
N GLY A 419 18.75 4.03 -3.40
CA GLY A 419 18.77 2.85 -2.56
C GLY A 419 19.87 1.91 -3.05
N ARG A 420 20.96 1.79 -2.29
CA ARG A 420 21.81 0.59 -2.36
C ARG A 420 21.10 -0.55 -1.65
#